data_AF-I2QVK9-F1
#
_entry.id   AF-I2QVK9-F1
#
_cell.length_a   1.000
_cell.length_b   1.000
_cell.length_c   1.000
_cell.angle_alpha   90.00
_cell.angle_beta   90.00
_cell.angle_gamma   90.00
#
_symmetry.space_group_name_H-M   'P 1'
#
loop_
_entity.id
_entity.type
_entity.pdbx_description
1 polymer ?
#
loop_
_entity_poly.entity_id
_entity_poly.type
_entity_poly.pdbx_seq_one_letter_code
_entity_poly.pdbx_strand_id
1 'polypeptide(L)'
;MKLKTSIILIGAAAALVGCKETDKSQQTKSVGWYLDHRDELAIALNVCGDNPGDFASTPNCINANEARNKITIQEMEDALK
;
A
#
# COMPACT_ATOMS: atom_id res chain seq x y z
N MET A 1 -32.31 26.92 -45.63
CA MET A 1 -31.97 25.57 -45.14
C MET A 1 -30.73 25.69 -44.27
N LYS A 2 -30.75 25.06 -43.09
CA LYS A 2 -29.82 25.31 -41.98
C LYS A 2 -28.55 24.46 -42.15
N LEU A 3 -27.39 25.08 -42.31
CA LEU A 3 -26.11 24.40 -42.17
C LEU A 3 -25.80 24.37 -40.66
N LYS A 4 -26.10 23.26 -39.98
CA LYS A 4 -25.75 23.08 -38.57
C LYS A 4 -24.49 22.25 -38.48
N THR A 5 -23.38 22.94 -38.23
CA THR A 5 -22.08 22.37 -37.91
C THR A 5 -22.21 21.45 -36.69
N SER A 6 -21.92 20.16 -36.91
CA SER A 6 -21.68 19.18 -35.86
C SER A 6 -20.47 19.61 -35.04
N ILE A 7 -20.63 19.76 -33.72
CA ILE A 7 -19.52 19.72 -32.77
C ILE A 7 -19.83 18.63 -31.76
N ILE A 8 -19.08 17.54 -31.95
CA ILE A 8 -18.98 16.35 -31.12
C ILE A 8 -18.50 16.78 -29.72
N LEU A 9 -19.35 16.62 -28.70
CA LEU A 9 -18.94 16.71 -27.28
C LEU A 9 -18.63 15.29 -26.78
N ILE A 10 -17.48 14.76 -27.21
CA ILE A 10 -16.90 13.52 -26.65
C ILE A 10 -15.88 13.90 -25.59
N GLY A 11 -16.07 13.36 -24.40
CA GLY A 11 -14.96 12.90 -23.56
C GLY A 11 -14.28 13.94 -22.65
N ALA A 12 -14.98 14.38 -21.61
CA ALA A 12 -14.34 14.93 -20.41
C ALA A 12 -14.45 13.92 -19.27
N ALA A 13 -13.74 12.79 -19.37
CA ALA A 13 -13.69 11.77 -18.31
C ALA A 13 -12.30 11.12 -18.18
N ALA A 14 -11.23 11.83 -18.55
CA ALA A 14 -9.88 11.30 -18.51
C ALA A 14 -8.93 12.25 -17.76
N ALA A 15 -9.05 12.30 -16.42
CA ALA A 15 -7.97 12.76 -15.54
C ALA A 15 -8.32 12.57 -14.04
N LEU A 16 -8.59 11.35 -13.61
CA LEU A 16 -8.45 10.96 -12.20
C LEU A 16 -7.43 9.83 -12.06
N VAL A 17 -6.38 9.85 -12.91
CA VAL A 17 -5.16 9.10 -12.61
C VAL A 17 -4.46 9.83 -11.47
N GLY A 18 -4.88 9.53 -10.25
CA GLY A 18 -4.12 9.83 -9.05
C GLY A 18 -2.88 8.94 -9.02
N CYS A 19 -1.88 9.25 -9.84
CA CYS A 19 -0.53 8.76 -9.61
C CYS A 19 -0.06 9.41 -8.33
N LYS A 20 -0.35 8.74 -7.22
CA LYS A 20 0.22 9.09 -5.95
C LYS A 20 1.70 8.78 -6.06
N GLU A 21 2.51 9.83 -6.18
CA GLU A 21 3.96 9.75 -6.08
C GLU A 21 4.27 9.27 -4.66
N THR A 22 4.29 7.95 -4.49
CA THR A 22 4.62 7.32 -3.21
C THR A 22 6.04 7.72 -2.88
N ASP A 23 6.16 8.40 -1.75
CA ASP A 23 7.35 9.03 -1.22
C ASP A 23 8.64 8.28 -1.57
N LYS A 24 9.51 8.95 -2.31
CA LYS A 24 10.97 8.76 -2.34
C LYS A 24 11.47 7.34 -2.01
N SER A 25 11.31 6.44 -2.97
CA SER A 25 12.12 5.21 -3.18
C SER A 25 12.68 4.52 -1.92
N GLN A 26 11.90 4.34 -0.85
CA GLN A 26 12.33 3.43 0.20
C GLN A 26 12.40 2.04 -0.42
N GLN A 27 13.57 1.41 -0.35
CA GLN A 27 13.77 0.06 -0.85
C GLN A 27 12.69 -0.85 -0.25
N THR A 28 11.91 -1.51 -1.12
CA THR A 28 10.92 -2.49 -0.68
C THR A 28 11.61 -3.59 0.10
N LYS A 29 11.20 -3.79 1.35
CA LYS A 29 11.66 -4.88 2.21
C LYS A 29 10.71 -6.05 2.09
N SER A 30 11.25 -7.26 2.01
CA SER A 30 10.45 -8.48 1.93
C SER A 30 9.87 -8.85 3.29
N VAL A 31 8.87 -9.73 3.30
CA VAL A 31 8.31 -10.31 4.53
C VAL A 31 9.41 -10.98 5.36
N GLY A 32 10.27 -11.79 4.72
CA GLY A 32 11.37 -12.48 5.39
C GLY A 32 12.35 -11.51 6.06
N TRP A 33 12.65 -10.39 5.41
CA TRP A 33 13.48 -9.35 6.01
C TRP A 33 12.87 -8.80 7.29
N TYR A 34 11.58 -8.45 7.29
CA TYR A 34 10.89 -8.04 8.51
C TYR A 34 10.78 -9.15 9.56
N LEU A 35 10.77 -10.42 9.14
CA LEU A 35 10.81 -11.53 10.07
C LEU A 35 12.14 -11.61 10.83
N ASP A 36 13.23 -11.19 10.20
CA ASP A 36 14.57 -11.17 10.81
C ASP A 36 14.88 -9.83 11.53
N HIS A 37 14.09 -8.78 11.27
CA HIS A 37 14.32 -7.40 11.70
C HIS A 37 13.09 -6.85 12.45
N ARG A 38 12.92 -7.28 13.71
CA ARG A 38 11.73 -7.00 14.53
C ARG A 38 11.57 -5.52 14.91
N ASP A 39 12.67 -4.81 15.13
CA ASP A 39 12.63 -3.39 15.50
C ASP A 39 12.17 -2.54 14.31
N GLU A 40 12.69 -2.82 13.13
CA GLU A 40 12.30 -2.16 11.90
C GLU A 40 10.88 -2.53 11.46
N LEU A 41 10.43 -3.76 11.76
CA LEU A 41 9.02 -4.12 11.62
C LEU A 41 8.12 -3.27 12.51
N ALA A 42 8.49 -3.02 13.77
CA ALA A 42 7.70 -2.18 14.67
C ALA A 42 7.61 -0.73 14.16
N ILE A 43 8.73 -0.18 13.69
CA ILE A 43 8.77 1.15 13.08
C ILE A 43 7.89 1.21 11.84
N ALA A 44 8.01 0.22 10.93
CA ALA A 44 7.22 0.16 9.72
C ALA A 44 5.72 0.09 10.02
N LEU A 45 5.30 -0.74 10.96
CA LEU A 45 3.88 -0.85 11.36
C LEU A 45 3.34 0.45 11.96
N ASN A 46 4.16 1.20 12.71
CA ASN A 46 3.76 2.52 13.19
C ASN A 46 3.48 3.47 12.02
N VAL A 47 4.42 3.56 11.08
CA VAL A 47 4.26 4.38 9.86
C VAL A 47 3.01 3.96 9.05
N CYS A 48 2.75 2.66 8.95
CA CYS A 48 1.57 2.15 8.25
C CYS A 48 0.25 2.57 8.93
N GLY A 49 0.25 2.70 10.25
CA GLY A 49 -0.91 3.12 11.05
C GLY A 49 -1.13 4.64 11.10
N ASP A 50 -0.08 5.44 10.90
CA ASP A 50 -0.14 6.91 11.00
C ASP A 50 -1.05 7.52 9.93
N ASN A 51 -1.09 6.93 8.73
CA ASN A 51 -2.00 7.35 7.66
C ASN A 51 -2.42 6.15 6.78
N PRO A 52 -3.45 5.40 7.20
CA PRO A 52 -3.84 4.15 6.52
C PRO A 52 -4.29 4.37 5.09
N GLY A 53 -5.02 5.46 4.80
CA GLY A 53 -5.46 5.79 3.44
C GLY A 53 -4.27 5.98 2.48
N ASP A 54 -3.14 6.41 3.04
CA ASP A 54 -1.96 6.72 2.26
C ASP A 54 -0.95 5.58 2.14
N PHE A 55 -0.78 4.79 3.19
CA PHE A 55 0.28 3.80 3.28
C PHE A 55 -0.19 2.35 3.19
N ALA A 56 -1.49 2.04 3.37
CA ALA A 56 -1.98 0.65 3.41
C ALA A 56 -1.70 -0.13 2.13
N SER A 57 -1.67 0.53 0.97
CA SER A 57 -1.39 -0.10 -0.33
C SER A 57 0.08 -0.09 -0.71
N THR A 58 0.97 0.45 0.13
CA THR A 58 2.41 0.45 -0.17
C THR A 58 3.01 -0.95 0.00
N PRO A 59 3.97 -1.36 -0.84
CA PRO A 59 4.61 -2.67 -0.73
C PRO A 59 5.23 -2.94 0.66
N ASN A 60 5.81 -1.91 1.29
CA ASN A 60 6.39 -2.04 2.62
C ASN A 60 5.35 -2.32 3.69
N CYS A 61 4.19 -1.65 3.66
CA CYS A 61 3.12 -1.90 4.61
C CYS A 61 2.43 -3.25 4.39
N ILE A 62 2.26 -3.67 3.14
CA ILE A 62 1.75 -5.01 2.83
C ILE A 62 2.67 -6.08 3.44
N ASN A 63 3.99 -5.95 3.20
CA ASN A 63 4.96 -6.92 3.69
C ASN A 63 5.13 -6.89 5.22
N ALA A 64 5.07 -5.71 5.85
CA ALA A 64 5.13 -5.57 7.30
C ALA A 64 3.91 -6.20 7.98
N ASN A 65 2.70 -5.95 7.47
CA ASN A 65 1.48 -6.56 8.02
C ASN A 65 1.49 -8.08 7.86
N GLU A 66 1.93 -8.61 6.71
CA GLU A 66 2.06 -10.06 6.52
C GLU A 66 3.09 -10.66 7.49
N ALA A 67 4.21 -9.98 7.75
CA ALA A 67 5.18 -10.42 8.75
C ALA A 67 4.55 -10.45 10.16
N ARG A 68 3.79 -9.41 10.54
CA ARG A 68 3.04 -9.39 11.81
C ARG A 68 2.09 -10.58 11.93
N ASN A 69 1.32 -10.87 10.89
CA ASN A 69 0.37 -11.99 10.88
C ASN A 69 1.07 -13.34 11.11
N LYS A 70 2.20 -13.56 10.42
CA LYS A 70 3.00 -14.79 10.60
C LYS A 70 3.51 -14.94 12.03
N ILE A 71 4.01 -13.85 12.63
CA ILE A 71 4.46 -13.85 14.03
C ILE A 71 3.33 -14.24 14.97
N THR A 72 2.17 -13.61 14.83
CA THR A 72 1.01 -13.91 15.68
C THR A 72 0.57 -15.36 15.55
N ILE A 73 0.55 -15.91 14.34
CA ILE A 73 0.24 -17.33 14.13
C ILE A 73 1.28 -18.22 14.83
N GLN A 74 2.57 -17.93 14.66
CA GLN A 74 3.65 -18.70 15.31
C GLN A 74 3.54 -18.65 16.84
N GLU A 75 3.31 -17.47 17.42
CA GLU A 75 3.12 -17.30 18.87
C GLU A 75 1.90 -18.09 19.38
N MET A 76 0.81 -18.13 18.60
CA MET A 76 -0.36 -18.95 18.92
C MET A 76 -0.08 -20.45 18.85
N GLU A 77 0.64 -20.91 17.82
CA GLU A 77 1.04 -22.31 17.67
C GLU A 77 1.95 -22.76 18.80
N ASP A 78 2.89 -21.92 19.23
CA ASP A 78 3.79 -22.21 20.33
C ASP A 78 3.08 -22.19 21.70
N ALA A 79 2.09 -21.33 21.88
CA ALA A 79 1.27 -21.31 23.09
C ALA A 79 0.35 -22.54 23.23
N LEU A 80 0.11 -23.28 22.14
CA LEU A 80 -0.73 -24.48 22.11
C LEU A 80 0.05 -25.79 22.33
N LYS A 81 1.39 -25.75 22.30
CA LYS A 81 2.27 -26.90 22.54
C LYS A 81 2.55 -27.09 24.03
#